data_AF-A0A1C6JSP0-F1
#
_entry.id   AF-A0A1C6JSP0-F1
#
_cell.length_a   1.000
_cell.length_b   1.000
_cell.length_c   1.000
_cell.angle_alpha   90.00
_cell.angle_beta   90.00
_cell.angle_gamma   90.00
#
_symmetry.space_group_name_H-M   'P 1'
#
loop_
_entity.id
_entity.type
_entity.pdbx_description
1 polymer ?
#
loop_
_entity_poly.entity_id
_entity_poly.type
_entity_poly.pdbx_seq_one_letter_code
_entity_poly.pdbx_strand_id
1 'polypeptide(L)'
;MNRTEYKNNFYKEHYERINLAVPKGMKDIIRTLAADKGMSINAYIQDLVRKDQCGMFDTMQVAEKNREMISGITGNMHDGYDIIFKDGHSCHCRTKKDVRSCIIEYCKEKGD
;
A
#
# COMPACT_ATOMS: atom_id res chain seq x y z
N MET A 1 20.14 16.81 -19.77
CA MET A 1 18.92 16.18 -19.24
C MET A 1 18.05 17.26 -18.62
N ASN A 2 16.85 17.48 -19.17
CA ASN A 2 15.95 18.52 -18.68
C ASN A 2 15.45 18.16 -17.26
N ARG A 3 15.53 19.11 -16.32
CA ARG A 3 15.12 18.92 -14.91
C ARG A 3 13.67 18.42 -14.77
N THR A 4 12.84 18.73 -15.77
CA THR A 4 11.44 18.31 -15.88
C THR A 4 11.29 16.85 -16.32
N GLU A 5 12.12 16.37 -17.25
CA GLU A 5 12.12 14.98 -17.71
C GLU A 5 12.58 14.04 -16.60
N TYR A 6 13.63 14.41 -15.86
CA TYR A 6 14.12 13.62 -14.73
C TYR A 6 13.05 13.45 -13.64
N LYS A 7 12.37 14.54 -13.26
CA LYS A 7 11.26 14.49 -12.29
C LYS A 7 10.12 13.60 -12.80
N ASN A 8 9.73 13.74 -14.05
CA ASN A 8 8.63 12.95 -14.61
C ASN A 8 8.96 11.46 -14.70
N ASN A 9 10.21 11.09 -15.03
CA ASN A 9 10.63 9.69 -15.06
C ASN A 9 10.65 9.09 -13.65
N PHE A 10 11.21 9.81 -12.67
CA PHE A 10 11.19 9.38 -11.27
C PHE A 10 9.76 9.20 -10.73
N TYR A 11 8.85 10.12 -11.07
CA TYR A 11 7.44 9.99 -10.68
C TYR A 11 6.76 8.78 -11.32
N LYS A 12 7.09 8.45 -12.58
CA LYS A 12 6.53 7.28 -13.27
C LYS A 12 7.03 5.96 -12.68
N GLU A 13 8.29 5.90 -12.28
CA GLU A 13 8.92 4.69 -11.75
C GLU A 13 8.52 4.40 -10.30
N HIS A 14 8.26 5.44 -9.50
CA HIS A 14 8.04 5.26 -8.05
C HIS A 14 6.60 5.50 -7.57
N TYR A 15 5.71 6.05 -8.42
CA TYR A 15 4.35 6.39 -7.99
C TYR A 15 3.31 6.02 -9.05
N GLU A 16 2.30 5.27 -8.62
CA GLU A 16 1.06 5.12 -9.40
C GLU A 16 0.14 6.31 -9.16
N ARG A 17 -0.43 6.87 -10.26
CA ARG A 17 -1.41 7.96 -10.18
C ARG A 17 -2.82 7.40 -10.25
N ILE A 18 -3.63 7.73 -9.24
CA ILE A 18 -5.05 7.37 -9.19
C ILE A 18 -5.89 8.61 -9.53
N ASN A 19 -6.65 8.54 -10.61
CA ASN A 19 -7.66 9.56 -10.94
C ASN A 19 -8.99 9.21 -10.25
N LEU A 20 -9.37 9.98 -9.22
CA LEU A 20 -10.57 9.73 -8.43
C LEU A 20 -11.67 10.76 -8.74
N ALA A 21 -12.83 10.29 -9.16
CA ALA A 21 -14.04 11.09 -9.27
C ALA A 21 -14.85 10.98 -7.97
N VAL A 22 -15.20 12.12 -7.37
CA VAL A 22 -16.04 12.18 -6.16
C VAL A 22 -17.25 13.08 -6.41
N PRO A 23 -18.38 12.83 -5.72
CA PRO A 23 -19.55 13.72 -5.76
C PRO A 23 -19.18 15.19 -5.46
N LYS A 24 -19.95 16.12 -6.03
CA LYS A 24 -19.79 17.55 -5.78
C LYS A 24 -19.92 17.82 -4.26
N GLY A 25 -18.97 18.57 -3.71
CA GLY A 25 -18.88 18.86 -2.27
C GLY A 25 -18.07 17.85 -1.45
N MET A 26 -17.90 16.61 -1.92
CA MET A 26 -17.15 15.59 -1.18
C MET A 26 -15.65 15.88 -1.09
N LYS A 27 -15.09 16.54 -2.11
CA LYS A 27 -13.68 16.98 -2.10
C LYS A 27 -13.37 17.90 -0.93
N ASP A 28 -14.29 18.79 -0.57
CA ASP A 28 -14.07 19.73 0.53
C ASP A 28 -14.21 19.04 1.88
N ILE A 29 -15.13 18.07 2.00
CA ILE A 29 -15.23 17.20 3.19
C ILE A 29 -13.92 16.44 3.40
N ILE A 30 -13.37 15.79 2.36
CA ILE A 30 -12.09 15.06 2.45
C ILE A 30 -10.96 16.02 2.85
N ARG A 31 -10.95 17.24 2.31
CA ARG A 31 -9.93 18.25 2.64
C ARG A 31 -10.01 18.65 4.11
N THR A 32 -11.20 18.92 4.63
CA THR A 32 -11.41 19.28 6.04
C THR A 32 -10.98 18.12 6.95
N LEU A 33 -11.43 16.90 6.67
CA LEU A 33 -11.04 15.72 7.46
C LEU A 33 -9.52 15.47 7.46
N ALA A 34 -8.86 15.68 6.32
CA ALA A 34 -7.41 15.58 6.21
C ALA A 34 -6.72 16.70 7.01
N ALA A 35 -7.20 17.94 6.89
CA ALA A 35 -6.66 19.10 7.60
C ALA A 35 -6.80 18.99 9.12
N ASP A 36 -7.95 18.49 9.61
CA ASP A 36 -8.19 18.25 11.04
C ASP A 36 -7.20 17.24 11.63
N LYS A 37 -6.69 16.33 10.79
CA LYS A 37 -5.66 15.33 11.14
C LYS A 37 -4.23 15.83 10.86
N GLY A 38 -4.05 17.05 10.38
CA GLY A 38 -2.75 17.59 9.97
C GLY A 38 -2.14 16.88 8.75
N MET A 39 -2.97 16.21 7.94
CA MET A 39 -2.55 15.39 6.81
C MET A 39 -2.90 16.06 5.47
N SER A 40 -2.11 15.77 4.43
CA SER A 40 -2.54 16.05 3.06
C SER A 40 -3.67 15.10 2.64
N ILE A 41 -4.48 15.47 1.65
CA ILE A 41 -5.53 14.58 1.11
C ILE A 41 -4.94 13.23 0.69
N ASN A 42 -3.76 13.23 0.07
CA ASN A 42 -3.10 12.00 -0.36
C ASN A 42 -2.65 11.15 0.84
N ALA A 43 -2.05 11.76 1.86
CA ALA A 43 -1.66 11.06 3.08
C ALA A 43 -2.88 10.50 3.83
N TYR A 44 -3.97 11.25 3.85
CA TYR A 44 -5.22 10.82 4.48
C TYR A 44 -5.82 9.60 3.78
N ILE A 45 -5.88 9.58 2.45
CA ILE A 45 -6.35 8.41 1.68
C ILE A 45 -5.44 7.20 1.93
N GLN A 46 -4.12 7.39 1.90
CA GLN A 46 -3.17 6.30 2.18
C GLN A 46 -3.29 5.76 3.61
N ASP A 47 -3.52 6.62 4.60
CA ASP A 47 -3.74 6.23 6.00
C ASP A 47 -5.03 5.41 6.18
N LEU A 48 -6.12 5.81 5.51
CA LEU A 48 -7.37 5.05 5.51
C LEU A 48 -7.19 3.66 4.91
N VAL A 49 -6.53 3.56 3.76
CA VAL A 49 -6.24 2.27 3.11
C VAL A 49 -5.40 1.37 4.02
N ARG A 50 -4.37 1.92 4.69
CA ARG A 50 -3.55 1.15 5.65
C ARG A 50 -4.38 0.66 6.84
N LYS A 51 -5.27 1.50 7.37
CA LYS A 51 -6.13 1.12 8.51
C LYS A 51 -7.09 -0.01 8.15
N ASP A 52 -7.68 0.03 6.97
CA ASP A 52 -8.53 -1.06 6.49
C ASP A 52 -7.70 -2.36 6.31
N GLN A 53 -6.43 -2.25 5.93
CA GLN A 53 -5.51 -3.39 5.82
C GLN A 53 -4.92 -3.87 7.15
N CYS A 54 -4.90 -3.07 8.22
CA CYS A 54 -4.38 -3.49 9.53
C CYS A 54 -5.06 -4.77 10.03
N GLY A 55 -6.38 -4.90 9.85
CA GLY A 55 -7.10 -6.13 10.21
C GLY A 55 -6.61 -7.37 9.45
N MET A 56 -6.20 -7.20 8.19
CA MET A 56 -5.59 -8.28 7.39
C MET A 56 -4.19 -8.62 7.91
N PHE A 57 -3.34 -7.63 8.21
CA PHE A 57 -2.00 -7.87 8.75
C PHE A 57 -2.01 -8.58 10.11
N ASP A 58 -2.94 -8.20 10.99
CA ASP A 58 -3.09 -8.80 12.31
C ASP A 58 -3.60 -10.25 12.21
N THR A 59 -4.60 -10.53 11.37
CA THR A 59 -5.09 -11.91 11.15
C THR A 59 -4.07 -12.83 10.48
N MET A 60 -3.08 -12.26 9.80
CA MET A 60 -1.98 -12.99 9.18
C MET A 60 -0.75 -13.13 10.08
N GLN A 61 -0.73 -12.46 11.24
CA GLN A 61 0.39 -12.43 12.18
C GLN A 61 1.69 -11.95 11.51
N VAL A 62 1.59 -10.95 10.63
CA VAL A 62 2.76 -10.34 10.00
C VAL A 62 3.48 -9.46 11.02
N ALA A 63 4.76 -9.73 11.24
CA ALA A 63 5.61 -8.95 12.15
C ALA A 63 5.67 -7.48 11.71
N GLU A 64 5.64 -6.53 12.66
CA GLU A 64 5.61 -5.09 12.38
C GLU A 64 6.73 -4.65 11.44
N LYS A 65 7.95 -5.13 11.66
CA LYS A 65 9.11 -4.85 10.80
C LYS A 65 8.89 -5.19 9.33
N ASN A 66 8.07 -6.19 9.02
CA ASN A 66 7.79 -6.61 7.65
C ASN A 66 6.56 -5.87 7.07
N ARG A 67 5.69 -5.31 7.92
CA ARG A 67 4.53 -4.52 7.47
C ARG A 67 4.97 -3.28 6.70
N GLU A 68 6.13 -2.73 7.03
CA GLU A 68 6.66 -1.58 6.30
C GLU A 68 7.03 -1.88 4.85
N MET A 69 7.33 -3.13 4.51
CA MET A 69 7.70 -3.55 3.14
C MET A 69 6.48 -3.82 2.26
N ILE A 70 5.31 -4.02 2.88
CA ILE A 70 4.09 -4.43 2.21
C ILE A 70 3.27 -3.18 1.88
N SER A 71 2.84 -3.07 0.62
CA SER A 71 1.90 -2.07 0.14
C SER A 71 0.45 -2.48 0.44
N GLY A 72 0.14 -3.76 0.32
CA GLY A 72 -1.15 -4.31 0.71
C GLY A 72 -1.23 -5.82 0.65
N ILE A 73 -2.23 -6.37 1.33
CA ILE A 73 -2.63 -7.78 1.21
C ILE A 73 -4.13 -7.82 0.93
N THR A 74 -4.51 -8.54 -0.11
CA THR A 74 -5.90 -8.75 -0.51
C THR A 74 -6.16 -10.23 -0.71
N GLY A 75 -7.39 -10.69 -0.50
CA GLY A 75 -7.77 -12.08 -0.78
C GLY A 75 -8.49 -12.76 0.38
N ASN A 76 -8.80 -14.04 0.19
CA ASN A 76 -9.65 -14.82 1.07
C ASN A 76 -9.19 -16.29 1.16
N MET A 77 -9.86 -17.10 1.98
CA MET A 77 -9.46 -18.50 2.21
C MET A 77 -9.76 -19.43 1.02
N HIS A 78 -10.67 -19.04 0.12
CA HIS A 78 -11.08 -19.84 -1.03
C HIS A 78 -10.20 -19.60 -2.26
N ASP A 79 -9.90 -18.32 -2.54
CA ASP A 79 -9.17 -17.89 -3.73
C ASP A 79 -7.67 -17.70 -3.46
N GLY A 80 -7.26 -17.64 -2.19
CA GLY A 80 -5.91 -17.31 -1.79
C GLY A 80 -5.72 -15.82 -1.52
N TYR A 81 -4.46 -15.43 -1.32
CA TYR A 81 -4.04 -14.13 -0.87
C TYR A 81 -2.98 -13.56 -1.82
N ASP A 82 -3.22 -12.36 -2.30
CA ASP A 82 -2.29 -11.55 -3.07
C ASP A 82 -1.62 -10.55 -2.14
N ILE A 83 -0.30 -10.57 -2.10
CA ILE A 83 0.53 -9.61 -1.38
C ILE A 83 1.16 -8.71 -2.42
N ILE A 84 1.09 -7.40 -2.20
CA ILE A 84 1.71 -6.38 -3.03
C ILE A 84 2.75 -5.68 -2.16
N PHE A 85 4.01 -5.69 -2.59
CA PHE A 85 5.11 -5.01 -1.93
C PHE A 85 5.25 -3.57 -2.44
N LYS A 86 5.94 -2.72 -1.66
CA LYS A 86 6.11 -1.30 -1.98
C LYS A 86 6.89 -1.02 -3.26
N ASP A 87 7.70 -1.96 -3.72
CA ASP A 87 8.46 -1.83 -4.96
C ASP A 87 7.67 -2.30 -6.20
N GLY A 88 6.38 -2.61 -6.04
CA GLY A 88 5.51 -3.11 -7.11
C GLY A 88 5.61 -4.62 -7.33
N HIS A 89 6.47 -5.35 -6.61
CA HIS A 89 6.45 -6.81 -6.64
C HIS A 89 5.14 -7.33 -6.04
N SER A 90 4.57 -8.37 -6.63
CA SER A 90 3.39 -9.04 -6.07
C SER A 90 3.58 -10.55 -6.07
N CYS A 91 2.99 -11.20 -5.08
CA CYS A 91 3.01 -12.65 -4.97
C CYS A 91 1.63 -13.17 -4.54
N HIS A 92 1.26 -14.31 -5.11
CA HIS A 92 0.02 -15.00 -4.81
C HIS A 92 0.30 -16.24 -3.95
N CYS A 93 -0.39 -16.35 -2.82
CA CYS A 93 -0.22 -17.40 -1.83
C CYS A 93 -1.57 -18.06 -1.50
N ARG A 94 -1.67 -19.39 -1.51
CA ARG A 94 -2.95 -20.06 -1.21
C ARG A 94 -3.30 -20.07 0.28
N THR A 95 -2.29 -20.19 1.15
CA THR A 95 -2.52 -20.30 2.59
C THR A 95 -1.87 -19.16 3.35
N LYS A 96 -2.42 -18.85 4.53
CA LYS A 96 -1.82 -17.87 5.45
C LYS A 96 -0.38 -18.21 5.85
N LYS A 97 -0.02 -19.51 5.86
CA LYS A 97 1.35 -19.95 6.14
C LYS A 97 2.30 -19.53 5.01
N ASP A 98 1.88 -19.75 3.77
CA ASP A 98 2.66 -19.39 2.58
C ASP A 98 2.87 -17.89 2.49
N VAL A 99 1.84 -17.10 2.83
CA VAL A 99 1.94 -15.63 2.91
C VAL A 99 3.09 -15.22 3.84
N ARG A 100 3.15 -15.79 5.05
CA ARG A 100 4.20 -15.47 6.02
C ARG A 100 5.59 -15.87 5.51
N SER A 101 5.72 -17.08 4.95
CA SER A 101 6.99 -17.54 4.39
C SER A 101 7.46 -16.63 3.26
N CYS A 102 6.57 -16.28 2.33
CA CYS A 102 6.88 -15.42 1.20
C CYS A 102 7.32 -14.02 1.64
N ILE A 103 6.61 -13.41 2.60
CA ILE A 103 7.01 -12.11 3.16
C ILE A 103 8.39 -12.19 3.81
N ILE A 104 8.68 -13.26 4.57
CA ILE A 104 9.98 -13.43 5.25
C ILE A 104 11.11 -13.61 4.24
N GLU A 105 10.92 -14.45 3.22
CA GLU A 105 11.91 -14.68 2.16
C GLU A 105 12.18 -13.37 1.41
N TYR A 106 11.13 -12.69 0.98
CA TYR A 106 11.25 -11.43 0.26
C TYR A 106 11.93 -10.33 1.08
N CYS A 107 11.61 -10.22 2.38
CA CYS A 107 12.27 -9.26 3.27
C CYS A 107 13.74 -9.61 3.55
N LYS A 108 14.14 -10.89 3.47
CA LYS A 108 15.55 -11.30 3.58
C LYS A 108 16.34 -10.91 2.34
N GLU A 109 15.78 -11.11 1.15
CA GLU A 109 16.48 -10.83 -0.12
C GLU A 109 16.70 -9.33 -0.37
N LYS A 110 15.84 -8.47 0.17
CA LYS A 110 15.91 -7.00 0.01
C LYS A 110 16.55 -6.28 1.21
N GLY A 111 16.99 -7.03 2.23
CA GLY A 111 17.44 -6.53 3.53
C GLY A 111 18.96 -6.34 3.66
N ASP A 112 19.75 -6.53 2.60
CA ASP A 112 21.20 -6.29 2.55
C ASP A 112 21.54 -5.03 1.72
#